data_AF-A0A9X3BS81-F1
#
_entry.id   AF-A0A9X3BS81-F1
#
_cell.length_a   1.000
_cell.length_b   1.000
_cell.length_c   1.000
_cell.angle_alpha   90.00
_cell.angle_beta   90.00
_cell.angle_gamma   90.00
#
_symmetry.space_group_name_H-M   'P 1'
#
loop_
_entity.id
_entity.type
_entity.pdbx_description
1 polymer ?
#
loop_
_entity_poly.entity_id
_entity_poly.type
_entity_poly.pdbx_seq_one_letter_code
_entity_poly.pdbx_strand_id
1 'polypeptide(L)' 'MNTTPYNVPEAFDAGADSYDELVGANPGYHEHLRLSARRMELPGGGRGLRLLDIGCGTGAQA' A
#
# COMPACT_ATOMS: atom_id res chain seq x y z
N MET A 1 16.09 -5.20 28.95
CA MET A 1 15.49 -4.87 27.65
C MET A 1 14.22 -5.68 27.52
N ASN A 2 13.07 -5.04 27.31
CA ASN A 2 11.81 -5.75 27.11
C ASN A 2 11.84 -6.41 25.72
N THR A 3 11.81 -7.74 25.66
CA THR A 3 11.88 -8.53 24.42
C THR A 3 10.51 -8.94 23.91
N THR A 4 9.43 -8.40 24.49
CA THR A 4 8.07 -8.69 24.04
C THR A 4 7.88 -8.11 22.63
N PRO A 5 7.61 -8.94 21.61
CA PRO A 5 7.41 -8.45 20.26
C PRO A 5 6.11 -7.63 20.18
N TYR A 6 6.18 -6.49 19.48
CA TYR A 6 4.99 -5.71 19.17
C TYR A 6 4.11 -6.49 18.19
N ASN A 7 2.82 -6.65 18.52
CA ASN A 7 1.86 -7.22 17.59
C ASN A 7 1.37 -6.18 16.59
N VAL A 8 2.27 -5.80 15.67
CA VAL A 8 2.02 -4.77 14.66
C VAL A 8 0.85 -5.14 13.73
N PRO A 9 0.69 -6.40 13.25
CA PRO A 9 -0.45 -6.74 12.40
C PRO A 9 -1.80 -6.50 13.07
N GLU A 10 -2.00 -7.02 14.29
CA GLU A 10 -3.27 -6.83 15.02
C GLU A 10 -3.54 -5.35 15.33
N ALA A 11 -2.49 -4.60 15.69
CA ALA A 11 -2.60 -3.16 15.93
C ALA A 11 -2.95 -2.37 14.67
N PHE A 12 -2.47 -2.80 13.50
CA PHE A 12 -2.81 -2.20 12.20
C PHE A 12 -4.26 -2.53 11.81
N ASP A 13 -4.66 -3.80 11.93
CA ASP A 13 -6.01 -4.27 11.58
C ASP A 13 -7.09 -3.47 12.33
N ALA A 14 -6.85 -3.14 13.60
CA ALA A 14 -7.77 -2.35 14.41
C ALA A 14 -8.07 -0.94 13.87
N GLY A 15 -7.20 -0.38 13.02
CA GLY A 15 -7.34 0.96 12.46
C GLY A 15 -7.42 1.02 10.93
N ALA A 16 -7.46 -0.12 10.25
CA ALA A 16 -7.32 -0.21 8.79
C ALA A 16 -8.42 0.57 8.04
N ASP A 17 -9.69 0.41 8.43
CA ASP A 17 -10.83 1.08 7.76
C ASP A 17 -10.72 2.61 7.84
N SER A 18 -10.41 3.15 9.02
CA SER A 18 -10.23 4.60 9.20
C SER A 18 -9.00 5.14 8.47
N TYR A 19 -7.96 4.32 8.33
CA TYR A 19 -6.78 4.67 7.54
C TYR A 19 -7.11 4.75 6.05
N ASP A 20 -7.91 3.81 5.53
CA ASP A 20 -8.36 3.82 4.15
C ASP A 20 -9.24 5.03 3.83
N GLU A 21 -10.15 5.41 4.72
CA GLU A 21 -10.94 6.65 4.58
C GLU A 21 -10.04 7.89 4.53
N LEU A 22 -9.06 7.98 5.42
CA LEU A 22 -8.11 9.09 5.46
C LEU A 22 -7.29 9.18 4.18
N VAL A 23 -6.80 8.04 3.68
CA VAL A 23 -6.02 7.96 2.44
C VAL A 23 -6.91 8.29 1.23
N GLY A 24 -8.14 7.79 1.19
CA GLY A 24 -9.11 8.09 0.13
C GLY A 24 -9.50 9.56 0.07
N ALA A 25 -9.48 10.25 1.21
CA ALA A 25 -9.72 11.70 1.28
C ALA A 25 -8.53 12.55 0.82
N ASN A 26 -7.33 11.97 0.62
CA ASN A 26 -6.13 12.69 0.21
C ASN A 26 -6.12 12.97 -1.32
N PRO A 27 -6.28 14.24 -1.75
CA PRO A 27 -6.31 14.57 -3.17
C PRO A 27 -5.00 14.19 -3.86
N GLY A 28 -5.12 13.48 -4.99
CA GLY A 28 -3.96 13.08 -5.80
C GLY A 28 -3.19 11.86 -5.27
N TYR A 29 -3.58 11.24 -4.15
CA TYR A 29 -2.91 10.04 -3.62
C TYR A 29 -2.75 8.94 -4.68
N HIS A 30 -3.85 8.53 -5.31
CA HIS A 30 -3.82 7.51 -6.37
C HIS A 30 -3.12 8.01 -7.64
N GLU A 31 -3.17 9.30 -7.96
CA GLU A 31 -2.45 9.86 -9.11
C GLU A 31 -0.94 9.78 -8.93
N HIS A 32 -0.47 10.08 -7.71
CA HIS A 32 0.95 9.97 -7.34
C HIS A 32 1.42 8.51 -7.36
N LEU A 33 0.61 7.56 -6.87
CA LEU A 33 0.94 6.13 -6.98
C LEU A 33 1.08 5.70 -8.45
N ARG A 34 0.12 6.08 -9.31
CA ARG A 34 0.18 5.79 -10.75
C ARG A 34 1.40 6.46 -11.41
N LEU A 35 1.75 7.68 -11.02
CA LEU A 35 2.94 8.36 -11.53
C LEU A 35 4.22 7.62 -11.13
N SER A 36 4.33 7.18 -9.88
CA SER A 36 5.46 6.38 -9.41
C SER A 36 5.57 5.05 -10.17
N ALA A 37 4.44 4.36 -10.38
CA ALA A 37 4.42 3.13 -11.17
C ALA A 37 4.86 3.34 -12.62
N ARG A 38 4.42 4.44 -13.27
CA ARG A 38 4.88 4.80 -14.62
C ARG A 38 6.38 5.04 -14.69
N ARG A 39 6.96 5.67 -13.67
CA ARG A 39 8.41 5.96 -13.57
C ARG A 39 9.27 4.72 -13.37
N MET A 40 8.70 3.58 -13.04
CA MET A 40 9.43 2.31 -13.02
C MET A 40 9.78 1.81 -14.43
N GLU A 41 9.15 2.36 -15.48
CA GLU A 41 9.44 2.06 -16.88
C GLU A 41 9.45 0.55 -17.20
N LEU A 42 8.56 -0.20 -16.54
CA LEU A 42 8.47 -1.65 -16.71
C LEU A 42 8.24 -2.00 -18.19
N PRO A 43 9.04 -2.92 -18.77
CA PRO A 43 8.88 -3.31 -20.17
C PRO A 43 7.44 -3.72 -20.49
N GLY A 44 6.90 -3.21 -21.59
CA GLY A 44 5.51 -3.48 -21.99
C GLY A 44 4.46 -2.99 -20.99
N GLY A 45 4.79 -2.04 -20.11
CA GLY A 45 3.91 -1.57 -19.03
C GLY A 45 3.70 -2.63 -17.94
N GLY A 46 4.61 -3.59 -17.79
CA GLY A 46 4.51 -4.68 -16.84
C GLY A 46 3.57 -5.83 -17.25
N ARG A 47 3.03 -5.79 -18.47
CA ARG A 47 2.18 -6.89 -18.98
C ARG A 47 2.95 -8.21 -18.95
N GLY A 48 2.33 -9.23 -18.35
CA GLY A 48 2.91 -10.57 -18.22
C GLY A 48 3.87 -10.74 -17.02
N LEU A 49 4.12 -9.68 -16.24
CA LEU A 49 4.88 -9.78 -15.00
C LEU A 49 3.98 -10.16 -13.82
N ARG A 50 4.57 -10.72 -12.77
CA ARG A 50 3.90 -10.99 -11.49
C ARG A 50 4.27 -9.89 -10.50
N LEU A 51 3.27 -9.29 -9.86
CA LEU A 51 3.45 -8.27 -8.84
C LEU A 51 3.40 -8.90 -7.44
N LEU A 52 4.36 -8.56 -6.58
CA LEU A 52 4.32 -8.83 -5.15
C LEU A 52 4.26 -7.48 -4.44
N ASP A 53 3.14 -7.21 -3.78
CA ASP A 53 2.96 -6.02 -2.96
C ASP A 53 3.18 -6.40 -1.49
N ILE A 54 4.24 -5.86 -0.88
CA ILE A 54 4.66 -6.20 0.48
C ILE A 54 4.05 -5.19 1.44
N GLY A 55 3.13 -5.65 2.28
CA GLY A 55 2.42 -4.77 3.21
C GLY A 55 1.35 -3.93 2.52
N CYS A 56 0.58 -4.52 1.59
CA CYS A 56 -0.49 -3.86 0.84
C CYS A 56 -1.65 -3.34 1.71
N GLY A 57 -1.63 -3.55 3.02
CA GLY A 57 -2.75 -3.22 3.91
C GLY A 57 -4.02 -3.93 3.44
N THR A 58 -5.10 -3.17 3.25
CA THR A 58 -6.39 -3.65 2.75
C THR A 58 -6.44 -3.83 1.22
N GLY A 59 -5.39 -3.42 0.50
CA GLY A 59 -5.33 -3.49 -0.96
C GLY A 59 -5.99 -2.32 -1.69
N ALA A 60 -6.30 -1.22 -1.00
CA ALA A 60 -6.90 -0.01 -1.58
C ALA A 60 -6.02 0.73 -2.62
N GLN A 61 -4.76 0.32 -2.78
CA GLN A 61 -3.76 0.97 -3.65
C GLN A 61 -3.79 0.48 -5.11
N ALA A 62 -4.54 -0.59 -5.41
CA ALA A 62 -4.65 -1.20 -6.75
C ALA A 62 -5.51 -0.37 -7.74
#